data_AF-W6NQD8-F1
#
_entry.id   AF-W6NQD8-F1
#
_cell.length_a   1.000
_cell.length_b   1.000
_cell.length_c   1.000
_cell.angle_alpha   90.00
_cell.angle_beta   90.00
_cell.angle_gamma   90.00
#
_symmetry.space_group_name_H-M   'P 1'
#
loop_
_entity.id
_entity.type
_entity.pdbx_description
1 polymer ?
#
loop_
_entity_poly.entity_id
_entity_poly.type
_entity_poly.pdbx_seq_one_letter_code
_entity_poly.pdbx_strand_id
1 'polypeptide(L)'
;MSKLAYNVNTVEETGANVLLSANENFTNFNAVMIGHEVLTKGFSAFQFVPGTNDTVIVAIKSQELARLPFASFIMVFTIHGRIILDETRIPGDIKYEGISFLTEEYLKTLYNQ
;
A
#
# COMPACT_ATOMS: atom_id res chain seq x y z
N MET A 1 -2.62 2.77 12.09
CA MET A 1 -1.85 3.64 13.00
C MET A 1 -2.70 3.83 14.24
N SER A 2 -2.14 3.72 15.46
CA SER A 2 -2.96 3.78 16.69
C SER A 2 -2.38 4.76 17.71
N LYS A 3 -3.26 5.43 18.45
CA LYS A 3 -2.92 6.24 19.64
C LYS A 3 -2.91 5.41 20.93
N LEU A 4 -3.47 4.20 20.89
CA LEU A 4 -3.52 3.28 22.01
C LEU A 4 -2.28 2.38 22.02
N ALA A 5 -1.94 1.85 23.20
CA ALA A 5 -0.93 0.82 23.32
C ALA A 5 -1.30 -0.40 22.46
N TYR A 6 -0.28 -1.10 21.94
CA TYR A 6 -0.46 -2.31 21.16
C TYR A 6 -1.28 -3.35 21.94
N ASN A 7 -2.27 -3.93 21.28
CA ASN A 7 -3.11 -5.00 21.82
C ASN A 7 -3.43 -6.00 20.71
N VAL A 8 -2.98 -7.24 20.87
CA VAL A 8 -3.16 -8.34 19.90
C VAL A 8 -4.62 -8.55 19.48
N ASN A 9 -5.57 -8.25 20.37
CA ASN A 9 -7.00 -8.47 20.11
C ASN A 9 -7.63 -7.37 19.24
N THR A 10 -6.93 -6.25 19.01
CA THR A 10 -7.44 -5.11 18.25
C THR A 10 -6.55 -4.74 17.06
N VAL A 11 -5.47 -5.49 16.81
CA VAL A 11 -4.48 -5.14 15.75
C VAL A 11 -5.10 -5.13 14.35
N GLU A 12 -6.09 -5.99 14.13
CA GLU A 12 -6.80 -6.13 12.85
C GLU A 12 -7.55 -4.84 12.47
N GLU A 13 -7.80 -3.93 13.43
CA GLU A 13 -8.51 -2.66 13.25
C GLU A 13 -7.56 -1.46 13.38
N THR A 14 -6.31 -1.61 12.98
CA THR A 14 -5.28 -0.55 13.05
C THR A 14 -4.73 -0.12 11.70
N GLY A 15 -5.52 -0.25 10.64
CA GLY A 15 -5.27 0.32 9.32
C GLY A 15 -4.94 1.81 9.37
N ALA A 16 -4.33 2.33 8.31
CA ALA A 16 -3.94 3.74 8.21
C ALA A 16 -4.11 4.23 6.77
N ASN A 17 -4.26 5.54 6.64
CA ASN A 17 -4.33 6.23 5.35
C ASN A 17 -3.36 7.41 5.30
N VAL A 18 -2.15 7.27 5.84
CA VAL A 18 -1.15 8.36 5.91
C VAL A 18 0.08 8.03 5.06
N LEU A 19 0.43 8.92 4.14
CA LEU A 19 1.75 8.99 3.51
C LEU A 19 2.64 9.91 4.34
N LEU A 20 3.73 9.37 4.87
CA LEU A 20 4.76 10.13 5.56
C LEU A 20 5.98 10.27 4.64
N SER A 21 6.40 11.50 4.39
CA SER A 21 7.66 11.80 3.69
C SER A 21 8.58 12.60 4.60
N ALA A 22 9.87 12.29 4.57
CA ALA A 22 10.89 13.01 5.33
C ALA A 22 12.03 13.43 4.41
N ASN A 23 12.73 14.51 4.78
CA ASN A 23 14.04 14.78 4.18
C ASN A 23 15.07 13.72 4.64
N GLU A 24 16.19 13.63 3.94
CA GLU A 24 17.24 12.63 4.19
C GLU A 24 17.76 12.61 5.64
N ASN A 25 17.77 13.79 6.28
CA ASN A 25 18.24 13.96 7.65
C ASN A 25 17.14 13.75 8.72
N PHE A 26 15.90 13.42 8.32
CA PHE A 26 14.77 13.24 9.24
C PHE A 26 14.50 14.44 10.16
N THR A 27 14.71 15.65 9.66
CA THR A 27 14.45 16.90 10.39
C THR A 27 13.19 17.62 9.92
N ASN A 28 12.69 17.29 8.73
CA ASN A 28 11.44 17.82 8.19
C ASN A 28 10.56 16.66 7.73
N PHE A 29 9.31 16.68 8.15
CA PHE A 29 8.31 15.66 7.87
C PHE A 29 7.07 16.30 7.26
N ASN A 30 6.47 15.60 6.31
CA ASN A 30 5.17 15.94 5.78
C ASN A 30 4.26 14.71 5.86
N ALA A 31 3.01 14.93 6.24
CA ALA A 31 2.00 13.90 6.37
C ALA A 31 0.82 14.24 5.46
N VAL A 32 0.47 13.32 4.56
CA VAL A 32 -0.64 13.48 3.62
C VAL A 32 -1.62 12.34 3.81
N MET A 33 -2.90 12.68 3.91
CA MET A 33 -3.96 11.68 3.99
C MET A 33 -4.26 11.13 2.58
N ILE A 34 -4.31 9.81 2.44
CA ILE A 34 -4.51 9.10 1.18
C ILE A 34 -5.87 8.40 1.19
N GLY A 35 -6.87 9.05 0.59
CA GLY A 35 -8.23 8.51 0.55
C GLY A 35 -8.86 8.38 1.94
N HIS A 36 -9.89 7.55 2.03
CA HIS A 36 -10.60 7.31 3.29
C HIS A 36 -9.89 6.28 4.16
N GLU A 37 -9.98 6.46 5.48
CA GLU A 37 -9.46 5.49 6.44
C GLU A 37 -10.38 4.26 6.51
N VAL A 38 -9.79 3.09 6.35
CA VAL A 38 -10.47 1.80 6.55
C VAL A 38 -9.62 1.00 7.52
N LEU A 39 -10.09 0.89 8.77
CA LEU A 39 -9.31 0.34 9.87
C LEU A 39 -8.91 -1.13 9.67
N THR A 40 -9.63 -1.88 8.84
CA THR A 40 -9.33 -3.29 8.56
C THR A 40 -8.38 -3.50 7.38
N LYS A 41 -7.91 -2.42 6.73
CA LYS A 41 -7.03 -2.49 5.56
C LYS A 41 -5.74 -1.72 5.82
N GLY A 42 -4.61 -2.40 5.74
CA GLY A 42 -3.28 -1.81 5.89
C GLY A 42 -2.55 -1.76 4.56
N PHE A 43 -1.81 -0.68 4.28
CA PHE A 43 -0.85 -0.66 3.17
C PHE A 43 0.24 -1.73 3.43
N SER A 44 0.43 -2.63 2.46
CA SER A 44 1.40 -3.73 2.55
C SER A 44 2.61 -3.54 1.62
N ALA A 45 2.44 -2.82 0.51
CA ALA A 45 3.52 -2.50 -0.42
C ALA A 45 3.17 -1.27 -1.26
N PHE A 46 4.18 -0.57 -1.79
CA PHE A 46 3.99 0.46 -2.80
C PHE A 46 5.24 0.61 -3.69
N GLN A 47 5.06 1.20 -4.86
CA GLN A 47 6.14 1.71 -5.71
C GLN A 47 5.73 3.01 -6.40
N PHE A 48 6.73 3.83 -6.75
CA PHE A 48 6.52 4.94 -7.68
C PHE A 48 6.29 4.43 -9.10
N VAL A 49 5.36 5.05 -9.80
CA VAL A 49 5.07 4.73 -11.20
C VAL A 49 6.18 5.29 -12.09
N PRO A 50 6.85 4.47 -12.93
CA PRO A 50 7.90 4.93 -13.82
C PRO A 50 7.46 6.08 -14.72
N GLY A 51 8.35 7.04 -14.98
CA GLY A 51 8.07 8.19 -15.83
C GLY A 51 7.20 9.28 -15.19
N THR A 52 6.92 9.19 -13.88
CA THR A 52 6.09 10.19 -13.15
C THR A 52 6.89 11.11 -12.23
N ASN A 53 8.22 11.10 -12.31
CA ASN A 53 9.12 11.84 -11.42
C ASN A 53 8.80 11.61 -9.93
N ASP A 54 8.50 10.36 -9.57
CA ASP A 54 8.13 9.94 -8.22
C ASP A 54 6.93 10.69 -7.62
N THR A 55 6.03 11.21 -8.48
CA THR A 55 4.83 11.94 -8.02
C THR A 55 3.58 11.07 -7.97
N VAL A 56 3.60 9.88 -8.59
CA VAL A 56 2.49 8.92 -8.60
C VAL A 56 2.93 7.60 -7.98
N ILE A 57 2.11 7.07 -7.09
CA ILE A 57 2.31 5.82 -6.37
C ILE A 57 1.23 4.81 -6.77
N VAL A 58 1.65 3.57 -7.03
CA VAL A 58 0.77 2.39 -6.97
C VAL A 58 1.01 1.67 -5.66
N ALA A 59 -0.06 1.31 -4.96
CA ALA A 59 0.03 0.68 -3.65
C ALA A 59 -0.91 -0.51 -3.52
N ILE A 60 -0.52 -1.43 -2.65
CA ILE A 60 -1.31 -2.59 -2.24
C ILE A 60 -1.76 -2.38 -0.79
N LYS A 61 -3.02 -2.68 -0.50
CA LYS A 61 -3.52 -2.91 0.85
C LYS A 61 -3.86 -4.37 1.05
N SER A 62 -3.59 -4.93 2.21
CA SER A 62 -4.07 -6.24 2.64
C SER A 62 -5.10 -6.10 3.77
N GLN A 63 -5.99 -7.09 3.85
CA GLN A 63 -7.00 -7.24 4.89
C GLN A 63 -6.87 -8.62 5.52
N GLU A 64 -6.75 -8.64 6.85
CA GLU A 64 -6.61 -9.83 7.66
C GLU A 64 -7.59 -9.72 8.83
N LEU A 65 -8.65 -10.53 8.76
CA LEU A 65 -9.68 -10.59 9.78
C LEU A 65 -9.86 -12.06 10.15
N ALA A 66 -9.80 -12.40 11.43
CA ALA A 66 -9.73 -13.79 11.93
C ALA A 66 -10.80 -14.77 11.41
N ARG A 67 -11.88 -14.29 10.78
CA ARG A 67 -13.00 -15.09 10.26
C ARG A 67 -13.35 -14.83 8.80
N LEU A 68 -12.54 -14.05 8.09
CA LEU A 68 -12.74 -13.79 6.67
C LEU A 68 -11.52 -14.25 5.89
N PRO A 69 -11.70 -14.70 4.63
CA PRO A 69 -10.58 -14.94 3.75
C PRO A 69 -9.73 -13.66 3.62
N PHE A 70 -8.43 -13.84 3.41
CA PHE A 70 -7.55 -12.72 3.13
C PHE A 70 -8.02 -11.99 1.87
N ALA A 71 -7.82 -10.69 1.84
CA ALA A 71 -8.08 -9.90 0.64
C ALA A 71 -6.96 -8.90 0.41
N SER A 72 -6.74 -8.59 -0.86
CA SER A 72 -5.79 -7.56 -1.29
C SER A 72 -6.46 -6.59 -2.23
N PHE A 73 -6.01 -5.33 -2.19
CA PHE A 73 -6.57 -4.23 -2.96
C PHE A 73 -5.42 -3.45 -3.59
N ILE A 74 -5.59 -3.02 -4.84
CA ILE A 74 -4.69 -2.10 -5.53
C ILE A 74 -5.32 -0.70 -5.55
N MET A 75 -4.50 0.33 -5.42
CA MET A 75 -4.91 1.72 -5.62
C MET A 75 -3.77 2.54 -6.22
N VAL A 76 -4.11 3.68 -6.83
CA VAL A 76 -3.13 4.60 -7.42
C VAL A 76 -3.45 6.02 -6.97
N PHE A 77 -2.45 6.74 -6.49
CA PHE A 77 -2.60 8.11 -5.99
C PHE A 77 -1.33 8.93 -6.19
N THR A 78 -1.48 10.25 -6.17
CA THR A 78 -0.33 11.17 -6.18
C THR A 78 0.25 11.35 -4.78
N ILE A 79 1.50 11.79 -4.68
CA ILE A 79 2.14 12.15 -3.39
C ILE A 79 1.42 13.28 -2.63
N HIS A 80 0.52 14.01 -3.30
CA HIS A 80 -0.32 15.05 -2.71
C HIS A 80 -1.72 14.55 -2.32
N GLY A 81 -1.97 13.23 -2.37
CA GLY A 81 -3.21 12.62 -1.88
C GLY A 81 -4.36 12.58 -2.90
N ARG A 82 -4.18 13.12 -4.11
CA ARG A 82 -5.17 12.94 -5.19
C ARG A 82 -5.23 11.46 -5.60
N ILE A 83 -6.40 10.86 -5.48
CA ILE A 83 -6.66 9.50 -5.95
C ILE A 83 -6.82 9.49 -7.47
N ILE A 84 -6.16 8.53 -8.14
CA ILE A 84 -6.23 8.27 -9.59
C ILE A 84 -7.03 6.99 -9.85
N LEU A 85 -6.79 5.95 -9.04
CA LEU A 85 -7.56 4.72 -9.00
C LEU A 85 -7.94 4.43 -7.55
N ASP A 86 -9.25 4.38 -7.28
CA ASP A 86 -9.77 3.96 -5.98
C ASP A 86 -9.43 2.49 -5.67
N GLU A 87 -9.50 2.13 -4.39
CA GLU A 87 -9.23 0.76 -3.93
C GLU A 87 -10.04 -0.28 -4.73
N THR A 88 -9.32 -1.09 -5.51
CA THR A 88 -9.90 -2.13 -6.35
C THR A 88 -9.42 -3.48 -5.85
N ARG A 89 -10.34 -4.40 -5.57
CA ARG A 89 -9.98 -5.74 -5.08
C ARG A 89 -9.21 -6.51 -6.15
N ILE A 90 -8.08 -7.08 -5.76
CA ILE A 90 -7.33 -8.04 -6.60
C ILE A 90 -8.01 -9.41 -6.43
N PRO A 91 -8.31 -10.13 -7.52
CA PRO A 91 -8.91 -11.47 -7.43
C PRO A 91 -8.08 -12.43 -6.58
N GLY A 92 -8.77 -13.26 -5.79
CA GLY A 92 -8.16 -14.24 -4.90
C GLY A 92 -8.42 -13.96 -3.42
N ASP A 93 -8.16 -14.99 -2.61
CA ASP A 93 -8.31 -14.98 -1.16
C ASP A 93 -6.93 -15.05 -0.48
N ILE A 94 -6.00 -14.20 -0.95
CA ILE A 94 -4.60 -14.18 -0.52
C ILE A 94 -4.10 -12.76 -0.26
N LYS A 95 -3.02 -12.67 0.52
CA LYS A 95 -2.29 -11.43 0.79
C LYS A 95 -1.20 -11.23 -0.25
N TYR A 96 -1.28 -10.14 -0.99
CA TYR A 96 -0.17 -9.63 -1.77
C TYR A 96 0.58 -8.59 -0.93
N GLU A 97 1.87 -8.81 -0.72
CA GLU A 97 2.75 -7.97 0.13
C GLU A 97 3.95 -7.42 -0.66
N GLY A 98 3.88 -7.50 -1.99
CA GLY A 98 4.87 -6.95 -2.90
C GLY A 98 4.23 -6.52 -4.20
N ILE A 99 4.75 -5.44 -4.77
CA ILE A 99 4.42 -4.97 -6.12
C ILE A 99 5.70 -4.45 -6.76
N SER A 100 5.89 -4.76 -8.05
CA SER A 100 7.02 -4.24 -8.82
C SER A 100 6.66 -4.08 -10.28
N PHE A 101 7.24 -3.06 -10.91
CA PHE A 101 7.25 -2.95 -12.37
C PHE A 101 8.36 -3.85 -12.92
N LEU A 102 7.97 -4.88 -13.68
CA LEU A 102 8.90 -5.79 -14.33
C LEU A 102 9.10 -5.40 -15.79
N THR A 103 10.30 -5.59 -16.31
CA THR A 103 10.59 -5.46 -17.74
C THR A 103 10.33 -6.78 -18.46
N GLU A 104 10.04 -6.74 -19.75
CA GLU A 104 9.92 -7.96 -20.56
C GLU A 104 11.21 -8.80 -20.56
N GLU A 105 12.38 -8.14 -20.56
CA GLU A 105 13.67 -8.81 -20.46
C GLU A 105 13.81 -9.59 -19.16
N TYR A 106 13.42 -8.99 -18.03
CA TYR A 106 13.42 -9.67 -16.74
C TYR A 106 12.44 -10.85 -16.71
N LEU A 107 11.24 -10.69 -17.30
CA LEU A 107 10.29 -11.81 -17.40
C LEU A 107 10.87 -13.00 -18.17
N LYS A 108 11.63 -12.75 -19.25
CA LYS A 108 12.29 -13.81 -20.02
C LYS A 108 13.32 -14.60 -19.20
N THR A 109 13.95 -14.03 -18.18
CA THR A 109 14.90 -14.77 -17.34
C THR A 109 14.20 -15.69 -16.33
N LEU A 110 12.95 -15.39 -15.95
CA LEU A 110 12.16 -16.21 -15.04
C LEU A 110 11.56 -17.45 -15.71
N TYR A 111 11.16 -17.35 -16.97
CA TYR A 111 10.46 -18.42 -17.70
C TYR A 111 11.35 -19.33 -18.54
N ASN A 112 12.63 -19.01 -18.70
CA ASN A 112 13.61 -19.82 -19.45
C ASN A 112 14.53 -20.65 -18.52
N GLN A 113 14.08 -20.96 -17.31
CA GLN A 113 14.73 -21.92 -16.41
C GLN A 113 14.08 -23.31 -16.53
#